data_AF-A0A8S1EC86-F1
#
_entry.id   AF-A0A8S1EC86-F1
#
_cell.length_a   1.000
_cell.length_b   1.000
_cell.length_c   1.000
_cell.angle_alpha   90.00
_cell.angle_beta   90.00
_cell.angle_gamma   90.00
#
_symmetry.space_group_name_H-M   'P 1'
#
loop_
_entity.id
_entity.type
_entity.pdbx_description
1 polymer ?
#
loop_
_entity_poly.entity_id
_entity_poly.type
_entity_poly.pdbx_seq_one_letter_code
_entity_poly.pdbx_strand_id
1 'polypeptide(L)'
;MQYPSNGTYHDATFMRSNEKSFLYNDLKNQTLRVVFPTIEPPYVNYANFSDDAVAEKGYGPGVVMEILKEIGRRLNLTYEIIPSEGTSWGEFINGTWTGAFGQLKRGEADILAGAAIIDYDRSMLCDMTYPFQFEPTGIMIRYPEKYEDDTLLIVTEPFSWTVWFITAVVIFVSALIFLAMTTILRRVFGEMHVTLFESTWVFFSIFVQQGLPQQPRSWSCRVLIGLWWLASITLSATFTGSLVALFAVEKTNLPFQNIDTLVRSVKQGKFEIVMDGNSFTRTEMIARSKLPVYQELWHEILVNHKVKYVDGIQKGVEFVRANSGYALLGPMATLRFYVYSDCKVLLLNDGILPVYLSIPLAKNSKYTSYFSTKIREMVERGFTEKWISDYESYVATQRINECNSTTPGPKSYLDLKRAQGAFWVLLAGTILGIVLFIGEFLHQLFYKHIFKRYWRSNNESSTTPPSIHNITTPECSSSEASNETEGKMIARYLILFGLFITISYSFRTQSTGVKGKLMCGNKPANGVQLTLYDEDNGPDPDDDLGRGYTNADGAFELNGNTTELTTIDPHLKIYHDCNDGAQPCQRRWKFELPNRYILSGKNNQRTLDIGTWNLEAILPGESRDCHH
;
A
#
# COMPACT_ATOMS: atom_id res chain seq x y z
N MET A 1 -26.94 69.42 12.15
CA MET A 1 -27.14 67.96 12.11
C MET A 1 -26.95 67.43 13.52
N GLN A 2 -28.05 67.35 14.25
CA GLN A 2 -28.14 66.74 15.59
C GLN A 2 -28.56 65.28 15.42
N TYR A 3 -27.90 64.39 16.15
CA TYR A 3 -28.36 63.02 16.36
C TYR A 3 -29.69 63.03 17.13
N PRO A 4 -30.64 62.12 16.83
CA PRO A 4 -31.58 61.64 17.82
C PRO A 4 -31.02 60.37 18.47
N SER A 5 -30.78 60.47 19.78
CA SER A 5 -30.57 59.36 20.69
C SER A 5 -31.91 58.82 21.22
N ASN A 6 -31.87 57.57 21.69
CA ASN A 6 -32.85 56.83 22.49
C ASN A 6 -33.97 56.07 21.75
N GLY A 7 -33.72 54.77 21.57
CA GLY A 7 -34.72 53.74 21.25
C GLY A 7 -34.20 52.33 21.54
N THR A 8 -34.53 51.82 22.73
CA THR A 8 -34.78 50.39 23.05
C THR A 8 -33.92 49.31 22.38
N TYR A 9 -32.71 49.06 22.89
CA TYR A 9 -31.96 47.81 22.65
C TYR A 9 -31.98 46.84 23.84
N HIS A 10 -32.59 47.22 24.97
CA HIS A 10 -32.61 46.40 26.19
C HIS A 10 -33.77 45.40 26.28
N ASP A 11 -34.83 45.53 25.47
CA ASP A 11 -36.05 44.72 25.63
C ASP A 11 -36.01 43.38 24.87
N ALA A 12 -35.36 43.31 23.71
CA ALA A 12 -35.35 42.08 22.89
C ALA A 12 -34.54 40.95 23.54
N THR A 13 -33.45 41.28 24.24
CA THR A 13 -32.62 40.30 24.96
C THR A 13 -33.28 39.83 26.26
N PHE A 14 -34.02 40.71 26.94
CA PHE A 14 -34.72 40.41 28.19
C PHE A 14 -36.00 39.59 27.96
N MET A 15 -36.76 39.90 26.90
CA MET A 15 -37.89 39.08 26.44
C MET A 15 -37.44 37.67 26.07
N ARG A 16 -36.34 37.53 25.32
CA ARG A 16 -35.80 36.23 24.89
C ARG A 16 -35.21 35.40 26.04
N SER A 17 -34.74 36.03 27.13
CA SER A 17 -34.32 35.32 28.34
C SER A 17 -35.50 34.86 29.20
N ASN A 18 -36.58 35.64 29.28
CA ASN A 18 -37.78 35.27 30.03
C ASN A 18 -38.59 34.18 29.31
N GLU A 19 -38.67 34.22 27.98
CA GLU A 19 -39.36 33.17 27.21
C GLU A 19 -38.62 31.82 27.32
N LYS A 20 -37.28 31.84 27.32
CA LYS A 20 -36.45 30.65 27.58
C LYS A 20 -36.54 30.15 29.02
N SER A 21 -36.71 31.04 30.01
CA SER A 21 -36.83 30.65 31.42
C SER A 21 -38.21 30.05 31.74
N PHE A 22 -39.28 30.57 31.11
CA PHE A 22 -40.62 29.97 31.18
C PHE A 22 -40.66 28.58 30.53
N LEU A 23 -40.12 28.44 29.30
CA LEU A 23 -40.04 27.15 28.62
C LEU A 23 -39.23 26.11 29.41
N TYR A 24 -38.24 26.55 30.20
CA TYR A 24 -37.41 25.68 31.04
C TYR A 24 -38.13 25.14 32.27
N ASN A 25 -39.02 25.93 32.90
CA ASN A 25 -39.73 25.50 34.09
C ASN A 25 -40.82 24.46 33.77
N ASP A 26 -41.41 24.52 32.57
CA ASP A 26 -42.41 23.55 32.11
C ASP A 26 -41.84 22.14 31.86
N LEU A 27 -40.52 22.01 31.71
CA LEU A 27 -39.85 20.74 31.39
C LEU A 27 -39.42 19.94 32.61
N LYS A 28 -39.57 20.47 33.83
CA LYS A 28 -39.05 19.85 35.07
C LYS A 28 -40.03 18.85 35.69
N ASN A 29 -39.49 17.90 36.46
CA ASN A 29 -40.25 16.95 37.29
C ASN A 29 -41.24 16.06 36.51
N GLN A 30 -40.88 15.65 35.30
CA GLN A 30 -41.71 14.78 34.44
C GLN A 30 -41.10 13.38 34.33
N THR A 31 -41.98 12.38 34.15
CA THR A 31 -41.60 11.00 33.80
C THR A 31 -41.53 10.86 32.28
N LEU A 32 -40.42 10.36 31.74
CA LEU A 32 -40.25 10.07 30.32
C LEU A 32 -40.06 8.58 30.08
N ARG A 33 -40.79 8.05 29.11
CA ARG A 33 -40.71 6.65 28.70
C ARG A 33 -39.58 6.44 27.72
N VAL A 34 -38.63 5.60 28.09
CA VAL A 34 -37.38 5.37 27.36
C VAL A 34 -37.34 3.93 26.86
N VAL A 35 -37.11 3.76 25.56
CA VAL A 35 -36.88 2.45 24.94
C VAL A 35 -35.42 2.32 24.54
N PHE A 36 -34.82 1.18 24.85
CA PHE A 36 -33.47 0.80 24.41
C PHE A 36 -33.58 -0.21 23.26
N PRO A 37 -33.32 0.19 22.01
CA PRO A 37 -33.48 -0.70 20.86
C PRO A 37 -32.43 -1.82 20.85
N THR A 38 -31.18 -1.47 21.16
CA THR A 38 -30.02 -2.36 21.14
C THR A 38 -29.04 -1.96 22.25
N ILE A 39 -28.35 -2.97 22.82
CA ILE A 39 -27.19 -2.75 23.68
C ILE A 39 -25.96 -2.76 22.78
N GLU A 40 -25.38 -1.59 22.57
CA GLU A 40 -24.30 -1.37 21.59
C GLU A 40 -23.21 -0.48 22.21
N PRO A 41 -22.15 -1.09 22.78
CA PRO A 41 -20.99 -0.38 23.28
C PRO A 41 -20.26 0.37 22.14
N PRO A 42 -19.71 1.58 22.39
CA PRO A 42 -19.62 2.29 23.68
C PRO A 42 -20.83 3.19 24.01
N TYR A 43 -21.89 3.20 23.19
CA TYR A 43 -23.00 4.14 23.35
C TYR A 43 -24.00 3.75 24.42
N VAL A 44 -24.33 2.45 24.47
CA VAL A 44 -25.18 1.84 25.50
C VAL A 44 -24.52 0.54 25.91
N ASN A 45 -23.86 0.55 27.06
CA ASN A 45 -23.23 -0.65 27.61
C ASN A 45 -24.22 -1.47 28.46
N TYR A 46 -25.12 -0.79 29.18
CA TYR A 46 -26.21 -1.41 29.92
C TYR A 46 -27.32 -0.41 30.25
N ALA A 47 -28.57 -0.87 30.29
CA ALA A 47 -29.76 -0.06 30.54
C ALA A 47 -30.08 0.05 32.05
N ASN A 48 -29.16 0.65 32.83
CA ASN A 48 -29.41 0.96 34.24
C ASN A 48 -28.82 2.34 34.60
N PHE A 49 -29.65 3.20 35.18
CA PHE A 49 -29.28 4.57 35.55
C PHE A 49 -28.70 4.69 36.99
N SER A 50 -28.66 3.60 37.78
CA SER A 50 -28.18 3.63 39.16
C SER A 50 -26.65 3.81 39.26
N ASP A 51 -26.21 4.60 40.24
CA ASP A 51 -24.78 4.79 40.54
C ASP A 51 -24.13 3.50 41.06
N ASP A 52 -24.88 2.67 41.78
CA ASP A 52 -24.41 1.38 42.30
C ASP A 52 -23.99 0.43 41.16
N ALA A 53 -24.70 0.46 40.03
CA ALA A 53 -24.36 -0.36 38.87
C ALA A 53 -23.02 0.05 38.23
N VAL A 54 -22.69 1.35 38.28
CA VAL A 54 -21.39 1.86 37.81
C VAL A 54 -20.27 1.38 38.74
N ALA A 55 -20.50 1.42 40.05
CA ALA A 55 -19.54 0.94 41.04
C ALA A 55 -19.29 -0.57 40.96
N GLU A 56 -20.34 -1.36 40.71
CA GLU A 56 -20.24 -2.82 40.55
C GLU A 56 -19.48 -3.22 39.27
N LYS A 57 -19.78 -2.56 38.14
CA LYS A 57 -19.19 -2.91 36.85
C LYS A 57 -17.81 -2.29 36.62
N GLY A 58 -17.52 -1.15 37.24
CA GLY A 58 -16.26 -0.43 37.10
C GLY A 58 -16.12 0.41 35.83
N TYR A 59 -17.19 0.55 35.04
CA TYR A 59 -17.26 1.41 33.86
C TYR A 59 -18.66 2.02 33.71
N GLY A 60 -18.76 3.14 32.98
CA GLY A 60 -20.02 3.88 32.81
C GLY A 60 -21.06 3.15 31.93
N PRO A 61 -22.35 3.52 32.04
CA PRO A 61 -23.45 2.90 31.30
C PRO A 61 -23.43 3.14 29.79
N GLY A 62 -22.55 4.03 29.31
CA GLY A 62 -22.36 4.38 27.90
C GLY A 62 -22.70 5.84 27.61
N VAL A 63 -22.26 6.34 26.45
CA VAL A 63 -22.39 7.77 26.07
C VAL A 63 -23.83 8.26 26.15
N VAL A 64 -24.79 7.53 25.58
CA VAL A 64 -26.20 7.94 25.55
C VAL A 64 -26.80 7.95 26.96
N MET A 65 -26.42 6.96 27.77
CA MET A 65 -26.88 6.85 29.16
C MET A 65 -26.36 8.00 30.02
N GLU A 66 -25.09 8.37 29.86
CA GLU A 66 -24.49 9.50 30.58
C GLU A 66 -25.11 10.85 30.18
N ILE A 67 -25.42 11.03 28.89
CA ILE A 67 -26.17 12.20 28.40
C ILE A 67 -27.54 12.29 29.11
N LEU A 68 -28.30 11.19 29.09
CA LEU A 68 -29.62 11.15 29.70
C LEU A 68 -29.56 11.36 31.21
N LYS A 69 -28.55 10.80 31.89
CA LYS A 69 -28.31 10.97 33.32
C LYS A 69 -28.04 12.44 33.69
N GLU A 70 -27.16 13.12 32.95
CA GLU A 70 -26.83 14.52 33.23
C GLU A 70 -28.00 15.47 32.90
N ILE A 71 -28.75 15.21 31.82
CA ILE A 71 -29.98 15.97 31.51
C ILE A 71 -31.05 15.70 32.58
N GLY A 72 -31.22 14.44 32.97
CA GLY A 72 -32.19 14.01 33.96
C GLY A 72 -31.93 14.64 35.33
N ARG A 73 -30.67 14.72 35.76
CA ARG A 73 -30.26 15.39 37.01
C ARG A 73 -30.56 16.89 37.01
N ARG A 74 -30.44 17.58 35.87
CA ARG A 74 -30.68 19.03 35.77
C ARG A 74 -32.17 19.40 35.72
N LEU A 75 -32.96 18.58 35.05
CA LEU A 75 -34.41 18.77 34.91
C LEU A 75 -35.22 18.02 35.98
N ASN A 76 -34.56 17.21 36.81
CA ASN A 76 -35.17 16.28 37.76
C ASN A 76 -36.20 15.36 37.07
N LEU A 77 -35.80 14.77 35.94
CA LEU A 77 -36.61 13.83 35.17
C LEU A 77 -36.46 12.41 35.72
N THR A 78 -37.55 11.65 35.66
CA THR A 78 -37.57 10.23 35.96
C THR A 78 -37.73 9.45 34.67
N TYR A 79 -36.86 8.46 34.44
CA TYR A 79 -36.89 7.64 33.23
C TYR A 79 -37.54 6.29 33.52
N GLU A 80 -38.62 5.99 32.81
CA GLU A 80 -39.28 4.68 32.85
C GLU A 80 -38.80 3.84 31.67
N ILE A 81 -38.17 2.69 31.93
CA ILE A 81 -37.61 1.84 30.87
C ILE A 81 -38.71 0.92 30.33
N ILE A 82 -39.03 1.08 29.04
CA ILE A 82 -39.99 0.23 28.33
C ILE A 82 -39.24 -0.79 27.48
N PRO A 83 -39.61 -2.07 27.52
CA PRO A 83 -38.99 -3.09 26.68
C PRO A 83 -39.27 -2.81 25.20
N SER A 84 -38.25 -3.00 24.35
CA SER A 84 -38.41 -2.83 22.91
C SER A 84 -39.16 -4.01 22.27
N GLU A 85 -39.98 -3.74 21.26
CA GLU A 85 -40.58 -4.76 20.41
C GLU A 85 -39.51 -5.40 19.50
N GLY A 86 -38.85 -6.42 20.03
CA GLY A 86 -37.68 -7.05 19.41
C GLY A 86 -36.38 -6.31 19.69
N THR A 87 -35.24 -6.90 19.36
CA THR A 87 -33.90 -6.29 19.56
C THR A 87 -33.46 -5.52 18.33
N SER A 88 -34.34 -4.69 17.76
CA SER A 88 -34.06 -3.98 16.50
C SER A 88 -34.58 -2.53 16.52
N TRP A 89 -33.88 -1.67 15.79
CA TRP A 89 -34.29 -0.27 15.60
C TRP A 89 -35.66 -0.14 14.91
N GLY A 90 -35.99 -1.09 14.03
CA GLY A 90 -37.20 -1.05 13.22
C GLY A 90 -36.96 -0.66 11.77
N GLU A 91 -37.79 -1.21 10.89
CA GLU A 91 -37.77 -0.99 9.44
C GLU A 91 -39.09 -0.35 8.99
N PHE A 92 -39.04 0.40 7.90
CA PHE A 92 -40.22 0.92 7.24
C PHE A 92 -40.74 -0.09 6.20
N ILE A 93 -41.68 -0.94 6.62
CA ILE A 93 -42.26 -1.98 5.78
C ILE A 93 -43.74 -1.66 5.52
N ASN A 94 -44.14 -1.64 4.24
CA ASN A 94 -45.54 -1.49 3.83
C ASN A 94 -46.28 -0.28 4.45
N GLY A 95 -45.59 0.85 4.65
CA GLY A 95 -46.17 2.07 5.23
C GLY A 95 -46.21 2.11 6.77
N THR A 96 -45.76 1.04 7.44
CA THR A 96 -45.72 0.94 8.90
C THR A 96 -44.29 0.77 9.39
N TRP A 97 -43.96 1.44 10.49
CA TRP A 97 -42.67 1.28 11.17
C TRP A 97 -42.76 0.15 12.19
N THR A 98 -41.81 -0.77 12.15
CA THR A 98 -41.64 -1.84 13.15
C THR A 98 -40.61 -1.42 14.22
N GLY A 99 -40.36 -2.28 15.22
CA GLY A 99 -39.32 -2.08 16.23
C GLY A 99 -39.47 -0.81 17.07
N ALA A 100 -38.35 -0.29 17.56
CA ALA A 100 -38.31 0.89 18.43
C ALA A 100 -38.89 2.16 17.79
N PHE A 101 -38.64 2.39 16.49
CA PHE A 101 -39.26 3.51 15.77
C PHE A 101 -40.79 3.35 15.64
N GLY A 102 -41.29 2.12 15.51
CA GLY A 102 -42.71 1.81 15.57
C GLY A 102 -43.36 2.19 16.91
N GLN A 103 -42.72 1.82 18.02
CA GLN A 103 -43.17 2.17 19.37
C GLN A 103 -43.18 3.69 19.60
N LEU A 104 -42.17 4.40 19.07
CA LEU A 104 -42.12 5.86 19.11
C LEU A 104 -43.27 6.50 18.32
N LYS A 105 -43.62 5.96 17.14
CA LYS A 105 -44.75 6.44 16.32
C LYS A 105 -46.10 6.28 17.01
N ARG A 106 -46.30 5.15 17.70
CA ARG A 106 -47.54 4.83 18.41
C ARG A 106 -47.69 5.59 19.73
N GLY A 107 -46.66 6.35 20.14
CA GLY A 107 -46.66 7.08 21.39
C GLY A 107 -46.52 6.16 22.60
N GLU A 108 -45.93 4.98 22.44
CA GLU A 108 -45.57 4.07 23.54
C GLU A 108 -44.26 4.50 24.20
N ALA A 109 -43.34 5.10 23.43
CA ALA A 109 -42.08 5.67 23.91
C ALA A 109 -42.03 7.18 23.69
N ASP A 110 -41.31 7.90 24.54
CA ASP A 110 -41.05 9.34 24.39
C ASP A 110 -39.63 9.62 23.87
N ILE A 111 -38.67 8.75 24.22
CA ILE A 111 -37.25 8.81 23.84
C ILE A 111 -36.77 7.42 23.42
N LEU A 112 -35.98 7.35 22.35
CA LEU A 112 -35.20 6.17 22.00
C LEU A 112 -33.75 6.35 22.47
N ALA A 113 -33.35 5.63 23.51
CA ALA A 113 -32.03 5.71 24.08
C ALA A 113 -31.08 4.74 23.37
N GLY A 114 -30.48 5.21 22.28
CA GLY A 114 -29.41 4.51 21.57
C GLY A 114 -28.73 5.42 20.54
N ALA A 115 -27.77 4.85 19.82
CA ALA A 115 -27.07 5.52 18.73
C ALA A 115 -27.86 5.45 17.41
N ALA A 116 -28.87 6.30 17.26
CA ALA A 116 -29.68 6.31 16.05
C ALA A 116 -28.97 7.06 14.91
N ILE A 117 -28.77 6.38 13.79
CA ILE A 117 -28.31 7.01 12.55
C ILE A 117 -29.37 8.02 12.08
N ILE A 118 -28.94 9.26 11.85
CA ILE A 118 -29.75 10.29 11.23
C ILE A 118 -30.01 9.90 9.76
N ASP A 119 -31.28 9.75 9.42
CA ASP A 119 -31.73 9.41 8.09
C ASP A 119 -33.03 10.18 7.75
N TYR A 120 -33.29 10.38 6.46
CA TYR A 120 -34.43 11.14 5.97
C TYR A 120 -35.77 10.55 6.44
N ASP A 121 -35.96 9.25 6.23
CA ASP A 121 -37.22 8.57 6.52
C ASP A 121 -37.51 8.56 8.03
N ARG A 122 -36.46 8.46 8.85
CA ARG A 122 -36.55 8.56 10.32
C ARG A 122 -36.80 9.99 10.79
N SER A 123 -36.20 10.99 10.17
CA SER A 123 -36.39 12.41 10.53
C SER A 123 -37.82 12.92 10.25
N MET A 124 -38.51 12.30 9.30
CA MET A 124 -39.93 12.54 9.07
C MET A 124 -40.79 12.00 10.21
N LEU A 125 -40.40 10.86 10.79
CA LEU A 125 -41.14 10.16 11.83
C LEU A 125 -40.97 10.78 13.21
N CYS A 126 -39.74 11.17 13.54
CA CYS A 126 -39.35 11.60 14.89
C CYS A 126 -38.53 12.89 14.85
N ASP A 127 -38.37 13.53 15.99
CA ASP A 127 -37.46 14.66 16.12
C ASP A 127 -36.11 14.17 16.62
N MET A 128 -35.07 14.38 15.80
CA MET A 128 -33.70 14.00 16.14
C MET A 128 -33.00 15.16 16.85
N THR A 129 -32.24 14.84 17.90
CA THR A 129 -31.41 15.84 18.59
C THR A 129 -30.21 16.27 17.75
N TYR A 130 -29.52 17.31 18.21
CA TYR A 130 -28.14 17.58 17.77
C TYR A 130 -27.30 16.29 17.82
N PRO A 131 -26.52 15.97 16.77
CA PRO A 131 -25.74 14.75 16.72
C PRO A 131 -24.64 14.75 17.78
N PHE A 132 -24.54 13.67 18.54
CA PHE A 132 -23.57 13.57 19.63
C PHE A 132 -22.25 12.92 19.21
N GLN A 133 -22.24 12.20 18.08
CA GLN A 133 -21.06 11.51 17.56
C GLN A 133 -21.11 11.44 16.03
N PHE A 134 -19.95 11.60 15.40
CA PHE A 134 -19.71 11.23 14.01
C PHE A 134 -19.18 9.79 13.96
N GLU A 135 -19.78 8.95 13.15
CA GLU A 135 -19.53 7.51 13.12
C GLU A 135 -19.42 7.03 11.66
N PRO A 136 -18.24 6.71 11.15
CA PRO A 136 -18.13 5.99 9.89
C PRO A 136 -18.40 4.49 10.09
N THR A 137 -18.66 3.78 9.01
CA THR A 137 -18.71 2.32 8.98
C THR A 137 -17.30 1.77 8.79
N GLY A 138 -16.78 1.08 9.80
CA GLY A 138 -15.47 0.43 9.74
C GLY A 138 -15.49 -0.86 8.95
N ILE A 139 -14.32 -1.23 8.42
CA ILE A 139 -14.09 -2.50 7.73
C ILE A 139 -13.14 -3.34 8.59
N MET A 140 -13.64 -4.43 9.15
CA MET A 140 -12.86 -5.37 9.94
C MET A 140 -12.60 -6.65 9.16
N ILE A 141 -11.35 -7.07 9.14
CA ILE A 141 -10.90 -8.35 8.56
C ILE A 141 -10.18 -9.17 9.62
N ARG A 142 -10.01 -10.46 9.36
CA ARG A 142 -9.01 -11.25 10.08
C ARG A 142 -7.63 -10.68 9.78
N TYR A 143 -6.76 -10.62 10.79
CA TYR A 143 -5.37 -10.21 10.60
C TYR A 143 -4.76 -11.08 9.48
N PRO A 144 -4.23 -10.47 8.40
CA PRO A 144 -3.73 -11.24 7.27
C PRO A 144 -2.58 -12.13 7.74
N GLU A 145 -2.57 -13.38 7.30
CA GLU A 145 -1.41 -14.24 7.51
C GLU A 145 -0.21 -13.57 6.83
N LYS A 146 0.91 -13.50 7.56
CA LYS A 146 2.13 -12.83 7.08
C LYS A 146 2.48 -13.38 5.71
N TYR A 147 2.59 -12.48 4.72
CA TYR A 147 3.10 -12.86 3.42
C TYR A 147 4.55 -13.33 3.61
N GLU A 148 4.79 -14.63 3.47
CA GLU A 148 6.14 -15.16 3.32
C GLU A 148 6.54 -14.82 1.87
N ASP A 149 7.15 -13.64 1.64
CA ASP A 149 7.80 -13.32 0.37
C ASP A 149 8.70 -14.49 -0.05
N ASP A 150 8.95 -14.67 -1.35
CA ASP A 150 9.81 -15.72 -1.90
C ASP A 150 11.20 -15.69 -1.24
N THR A 151 11.31 -16.43 -0.15
CA THR A 151 12.45 -16.45 0.80
C THR A 151 13.77 -16.89 0.17
N LEU A 152 13.74 -17.33 -1.09
CA LEU A 152 14.90 -17.70 -1.89
C LEU A 152 15.75 -16.50 -2.32
N LEU A 153 15.14 -15.37 -2.67
CA LEU A 153 15.85 -14.20 -3.24
C LEU A 153 15.93 -12.99 -2.30
N ILE A 154 15.51 -13.14 -1.04
CA ILE A 154 15.61 -12.08 -0.02
C ILE A 154 17.04 -11.54 0.17
N VAL A 155 18.06 -12.36 -0.14
CA VAL A 155 19.47 -11.97 -0.09
C VAL A 155 19.83 -10.96 -1.18
N THR A 156 19.14 -10.96 -2.31
CA THR A 156 19.38 -10.02 -3.43
C THR A 156 18.53 -8.76 -3.36
N GLU A 157 17.45 -8.78 -2.57
CA GLU A 157 16.49 -7.68 -2.41
C GLU A 157 17.07 -6.32 -1.95
N PRO A 158 18.15 -6.23 -1.15
CA PRO A 158 18.67 -4.93 -0.69
C PRO A 158 19.08 -3.98 -1.82
N PHE A 159 19.40 -4.51 -3.00
CA PHE A 159 19.73 -3.73 -4.19
C PHE A 159 18.81 -4.10 -5.35
N SER A 160 18.35 -3.10 -6.10
CA SER A 160 17.62 -3.35 -7.34
C SER A 160 18.51 -4.05 -8.37
N TRP A 161 17.89 -4.80 -9.28
CA TRP A 161 18.59 -5.47 -10.36
C TRP A 161 19.47 -4.52 -11.19
N THR A 162 19.05 -3.26 -11.35
CA THR A 162 19.83 -2.20 -11.99
C THR A 162 21.20 -1.99 -11.33
N VAL A 163 21.26 -1.96 -9.99
CA VAL A 163 22.53 -1.80 -9.25
C VAL A 163 23.43 -3.02 -9.43
N TRP A 164 22.85 -4.23 -9.44
CA TRP A 164 23.58 -5.47 -9.69
C TRP A 164 24.23 -5.48 -11.09
N PHE A 165 23.46 -5.10 -12.12
CA PHE A 165 23.97 -5.03 -13.49
C PHE A 165 25.07 -3.98 -13.66
N ILE A 166 24.86 -2.76 -13.13
CA ILE A 166 25.88 -1.71 -13.19
C ILE A 166 27.16 -2.18 -12.49
N THR A 167 27.05 -2.82 -11.33
CA THR A 167 28.21 -3.36 -10.60
C THR A 167 28.98 -4.39 -11.42
N ALA A 168 28.28 -5.32 -12.08
CA ALA A 168 28.90 -6.32 -12.96
C ALA A 168 29.62 -5.69 -14.16
N VAL A 169 29.01 -4.67 -14.77
CA VAL A 169 29.62 -3.90 -15.87
C VAL A 169 30.88 -3.17 -15.39
N VAL A 170 30.83 -2.51 -14.24
CA VAL A 170 31.99 -1.79 -13.68
C VAL A 170 33.14 -2.75 -13.34
N ILE A 171 32.86 -3.95 -12.80
CA ILE A 171 33.87 -5.00 -12.58
C ILE A 171 34.56 -5.35 -13.90
N PHE A 172 33.78 -5.59 -14.95
CA PHE A 172 34.31 -6.01 -16.24
C PHE A 172 35.13 -4.92 -16.94
N VAL A 173 34.63 -3.67 -16.95
CA VAL A 173 35.35 -2.52 -17.49
C VAL A 173 36.66 -2.29 -16.73
N SER A 174 36.64 -2.35 -15.40
CA SER A 174 37.83 -2.17 -14.58
C SER A 174 38.87 -3.27 -14.80
N ALA A 175 38.42 -4.51 -15.01
CA ALA A 175 39.28 -5.63 -15.38
C ALA A 175 39.99 -5.41 -16.73
N LEU A 176 39.29 -4.84 -17.72
CA LEU A 176 39.87 -4.54 -19.03
C LEU A 176 40.87 -3.39 -18.98
N ILE A 177 40.57 -2.35 -18.20
CA ILE A 177 41.53 -1.25 -17.96
C ILE A 177 42.79 -1.81 -17.28
N PHE A 178 42.63 -2.68 -16.29
CA PHE A 178 43.75 -3.33 -15.61
C PHE A 178 44.56 -4.24 -16.55
N LEU A 179 43.91 -5.00 -17.43
CA LEU A 179 44.57 -5.81 -18.46
C LEU A 179 45.37 -4.92 -19.44
N ALA A 180 44.79 -3.81 -19.90
CA ALA A 180 45.49 -2.86 -20.76
C ALA A 180 46.69 -2.22 -20.06
N MET A 181 46.55 -1.81 -18.80
CA MET A 181 47.64 -1.22 -18.03
C MET A 181 48.78 -2.20 -17.76
N THR A 182 48.47 -3.44 -17.37
CA THR A 182 49.47 -4.48 -17.11
C THR A 182 50.21 -4.89 -18.39
N THR A 183 49.54 -4.96 -19.54
CA THR A 183 50.18 -5.26 -20.83
C THR A 183 51.10 -4.14 -21.32
N ILE A 184 50.69 -2.88 -21.17
CA ILE A 184 51.51 -1.70 -21.55
C ILE A 184 52.72 -1.57 -20.63
N LEU A 185 52.49 -1.61 -19.31
CA LEU A 185 53.54 -1.43 -18.30
C LEU A 185 54.47 -2.65 -18.18
N ARG A 186 54.12 -3.80 -18.77
CA ARG A 186 54.97 -4.99 -18.84
C ARG A 186 56.35 -4.67 -19.43
N ARG A 187 56.37 -3.92 -20.54
CA ARG A 187 57.60 -3.60 -21.27
C ARG A 187 58.51 -2.61 -20.53
N VAL A 188 57.93 -1.77 -19.67
CA VAL A 188 58.65 -0.66 -19.01
C VAL A 188 59.06 -1.00 -17.58
N PHE A 189 58.16 -1.64 -16.81
CA PHE A 189 58.33 -1.87 -15.38
C PHE A 189 58.37 -3.35 -14.98
N GLY A 190 58.31 -4.28 -15.94
CA GLY A 190 58.33 -5.72 -15.66
C GLY A 190 57.12 -6.19 -14.85
N GLU A 191 55.93 -5.75 -15.25
CA GLU A 191 54.64 -6.13 -14.66
C GLU A 191 54.26 -7.60 -14.92
N MET A 192 53.37 -8.11 -14.08
CA MET A 192 52.84 -9.47 -14.14
C MET A 192 52.06 -9.74 -15.45
N HIS A 193 52.13 -10.99 -15.93
CA HIS A 193 51.26 -11.48 -16.98
C HIS A 193 49.89 -11.81 -16.39
N VAL A 194 48.83 -11.18 -16.89
CA VAL A 194 47.44 -11.40 -16.45
C VAL A 194 46.59 -11.68 -17.67
N THR A 195 45.72 -12.69 -17.60
CA THR A 195 44.68 -12.99 -18.59
C THR A 195 43.37 -12.27 -18.26
N LEU A 196 42.44 -12.15 -19.22
CA LEU A 196 41.15 -11.49 -18.98
C LEU A 196 40.34 -12.11 -17.82
N PHE A 197 40.39 -13.44 -17.71
CA PHE A 197 39.72 -14.16 -16.64
C PHE A 197 40.34 -13.83 -15.28
N GLU A 198 41.67 -13.86 -15.19
CA GLU A 198 42.40 -13.50 -13.97
C GLU A 198 42.19 -12.04 -13.58
N SER A 199 42.15 -11.11 -14.55
CA SER A 199 41.85 -9.70 -14.26
C SER A 199 40.41 -9.52 -13.78
N THR A 200 39.45 -10.22 -14.37
CA THR A 200 38.03 -10.16 -13.91
C THR A 200 37.89 -10.76 -12.52
N TRP A 201 38.57 -11.87 -12.27
CA TRP A 201 38.62 -12.53 -10.97
C TRP A 201 39.21 -11.63 -9.88
N VAL A 202 40.23 -10.82 -10.19
CA VAL A 202 40.79 -9.83 -9.26
C VAL A 202 39.74 -8.84 -8.79
N PHE A 203 39.00 -8.19 -9.70
CA PHE A 203 38.00 -7.19 -9.33
C PHE A 203 36.78 -7.81 -8.64
N PHE A 204 36.36 -9.01 -9.07
CA PHE A 204 35.34 -9.79 -8.38
C PHE A 204 35.78 -10.21 -6.97
N SER A 205 37.03 -10.62 -6.78
CA SER A 205 37.57 -10.99 -5.46
C SER A 205 37.55 -9.80 -4.51
N ILE A 206 37.95 -8.62 -4.98
CA ILE A 206 37.89 -7.37 -4.19
C ILE A 206 36.44 -7.04 -3.83
N PHE A 207 35.50 -7.22 -4.77
CA PHE A 207 34.05 -7.04 -4.54
C PHE A 207 33.53 -7.90 -3.38
N VAL A 208 33.95 -9.17 -3.32
CA VAL A 208 33.62 -10.13 -2.25
C VAL A 208 34.56 -9.98 -1.03
N GLN A 209 35.28 -8.86 -0.93
CA GLN A 209 36.21 -8.53 0.17
C GLN A 209 37.34 -9.54 0.38
N GLN A 210 37.73 -10.26 -0.67
CA GLN A 210 38.86 -11.18 -0.66
C GLN A 210 40.17 -10.47 -1.04
N GLY A 211 41.27 -10.95 -0.47
CA GLY A 211 42.60 -10.41 -0.74
C GLY A 211 43.15 -10.77 -2.12
N LEU A 212 44.07 -9.95 -2.62
CA LEU A 212 44.82 -10.21 -3.85
C LEU A 212 45.97 -11.20 -3.58
N PRO A 213 46.09 -12.31 -4.34
CA PRO A 213 47.20 -13.25 -4.17
C PRO A 213 48.55 -12.63 -4.55
N GLN A 214 48.57 -11.72 -5.52
CA GLN A 214 49.79 -11.01 -5.95
C GLN A 214 49.48 -9.54 -6.23
N GLN A 215 50.32 -8.65 -5.70
CA GLN A 215 50.16 -7.20 -5.84
C GLN A 215 50.91 -6.67 -7.08
N PRO A 216 50.34 -5.71 -7.83
CA PRO A 216 51.05 -5.06 -8.93
C PRO A 216 52.20 -4.19 -8.41
N ARG A 217 53.25 -4.04 -9.24
CA ARG A 217 54.44 -3.26 -8.87
C ARG A 217 54.24 -1.76 -9.07
N SER A 218 53.59 -1.37 -10.16
CA SER A 218 53.34 0.01 -10.56
C SER A 218 52.32 0.70 -9.67
N TRP A 219 52.60 1.96 -9.34
CA TRP A 219 51.68 2.84 -8.60
C TRP A 219 50.37 3.08 -9.33
N SER A 220 50.37 3.18 -10.67
CA SER A 220 49.14 3.41 -11.45
C SER A 220 48.13 2.26 -11.28
N CYS A 221 48.62 1.02 -11.30
CA CYS A 221 47.80 -0.17 -11.07
C CYS A 221 47.30 -0.24 -9.61
N ARG A 222 48.12 0.17 -8.64
CA ARG A 222 47.73 0.23 -7.22
C ARG A 222 46.65 1.28 -6.95
N VAL A 223 46.72 2.43 -7.61
CA VAL A 223 45.68 3.47 -7.50
C VAL A 223 44.35 2.97 -8.05
N LEU A 224 44.35 2.32 -9.22
CA LEU A 224 43.13 1.72 -9.79
C LEU A 224 42.49 0.70 -8.84
N ILE A 225 43.29 -0.24 -8.33
CA ILE A 225 42.83 -1.23 -7.35
C ILE A 225 42.36 -0.56 -6.05
N GLY A 226 43.08 0.46 -5.57
CA GLY A 226 42.75 1.18 -4.34
C GLY A 226 41.42 1.95 -4.44
N LEU A 227 41.14 2.56 -5.60
CA LEU A 227 39.84 3.21 -5.86
C LEU A 227 38.71 2.20 -5.92
N TRP A 228 38.91 1.06 -6.60
CA TRP A 228 37.92 -0.01 -6.64
C TRP A 228 37.68 -0.61 -5.25
N TRP A 229 38.74 -0.76 -4.45
CA TRP A 229 38.65 -1.24 -3.07
C TRP A 229 37.82 -0.32 -2.19
N LEU A 230 38.01 1.00 -2.29
CA LEU A 230 37.15 1.97 -1.59
C LEU A 230 35.69 1.86 -2.04
N ALA A 231 35.44 1.80 -3.36
CA ALA A 231 34.09 1.65 -3.90
C ALA A 231 33.41 0.35 -3.40
N SER A 232 34.16 -0.75 -3.39
CA SER A 232 33.68 -2.06 -2.92
C SER A 232 33.33 -2.06 -1.43
N ILE A 233 34.14 -1.41 -0.59
CA ILE A 233 33.84 -1.30 0.85
C ILE A 233 32.54 -0.51 1.05
N THR A 234 32.38 0.61 0.34
CA THR A 234 31.15 1.41 0.41
C THR A 234 29.92 0.64 -0.07
N LEU A 235 30.02 -0.07 -1.20
CA LEU A 235 28.94 -0.92 -1.72
C LEU A 235 28.58 -2.04 -0.75
N SER A 236 29.57 -2.68 -0.14
CA SER A 236 29.29 -3.74 0.83
C SER A 236 28.69 -3.19 2.14
N ALA A 237 29.15 -2.04 2.63
CA ALA A 237 28.60 -1.42 3.84
C ALA A 237 27.14 -0.95 3.64
N THR A 238 26.82 -0.44 2.46
CA THR A 238 25.45 -0.06 2.10
C THR A 238 24.54 -1.27 1.92
N PHE A 239 25.07 -2.36 1.33
CA PHE A 239 24.37 -3.64 1.23
C PHE A 239 24.04 -4.22 2.62
N THR A 240 25.04 -4.30 3.52
CA THR A 240 24.81 -4.84 4.87
C THR A 240 23.86 -3.95 5.67
N GLY A 241 23.96 -2.63 5.57
CA GLY A 241 23.03 -1.71 6.22
C GLY A 241 21.59 -1.88 5.75
N SER A 242 21.38 -2.01 4.44
CA SER A 242 20.04 -2.17 3.85
C SER A 242 19.44 -3.55 4.18
N LEU A 243 20.26 -4.60 4.19
CA LEU A 243 19.84 -5.95 4.59
C LEU A 243 19.43 -5.99 6.08
N VAL A 244 20.18 -5.33 6.96
CA VAL A 244 19.83 -5.22 8.38
C VAL A 244 18.52 -4.47 8.58
N ALA A 245 18.29 -3.38 7.83
CA ALA A 245 17.04 -2.63 7.88
C ALA A 245 15.84 -3.48 7.41
N LEU A 246 16.03 -4.27 6.35
CA LEU A 246 15.01 -5.17 5.82
C LEU A 246 14.59 -6.25 6.82
N PHE A 247 15.54 -6.84 7.54
CA PHE A 247 15.22 -7.82 8.58
C PHE A 247 14.66 -7.21 9.88
N ALA A 248 14.92 -5.92 10.11
CA ALA A 248 14.43 -5.22 11.30
C ALA A 248 12.92 -4.91 11.21
N VAL A 249 12.39 -4.64 10.01
CA VAL A 249 10.99 -4.22 9.81
C VAL A 249 10.20 -5.30 9.09
N GLU A 250 9.22 -5.87 9.78
CA GLU A 250 8.24 -6.74 9.13
C GLU A 250 7.23 -5.90 8.35
N LYS A 251 7.20 -6.05 7.02
CA LYS A 251 6.14 -5.44 6.19
C LYS A 251 4.87 -6.29 6.32
N THR A 252 3.75 -5.64 6.67
CA THR A 252 2.42 -6.26 6.61
C THR A 252 1.68 -5.67 5.42
N ASN A 253 1.51 -6.45 4.36
CA ASN A 253 0.74 -6.02 3.21
C ASN A 253 -0.75 -6.23 3.51
N LEU A 254 -1.49 -5.12 3.61
CA LEU A 254 -2.95 -5.19 3.74
C LEU A 254 -3.57 -5.59 2.41
N PRO A 255 -4.58 -6.47 2.39
CA PRO A 255 -5.20 -6.91 1.15
C PRO A 255 -5.91 -5.77 0.41
N PHE A 256 -6.41 -4.79 1.15
CA PHE A 256 -7.01 -3.57 0.65
C PHE A 256 -6.94 -2.49 1.74
N GLN A 257 -6.90 -1.23 1.32
CA GLN A 257 -6.94 -0.06 2.20
C GLN A 257 -8.20 0.78 1.95
N ASN A 258 -8.68 0.79 0.70
CA ASN A 258 -9.78 1.64 0.24
C ASN A 258 -10.99 0.79 -0.15
N ILE A 259 -12.16 1.43 -0.23
CA ILE A 259 -13.38 0.78 -0.68
C ILE A 259 -13.28 0.25 -2.12
N ASP A 260 -12.59 0.95 -3.02
CA ASP A 260 -12.37 0.48 -4.40
C ASP A 260 -11.60 -0.84 -4.46
N THR A 261 -10.54 -0.95 -3.66
CA THR A 261 -9.72 -2.17 -3.61
C THR A 261 -10.45 -3.30 -2.88
N LEU A 262 -11.29 -2.99 -1.89
CA LEU A 262 -12.23 -3.94 -1.30
C LEU A 262 -13.22 -4.46 -2.36
N VAL A 263 -13.91 -3.59 -3.09
CA VAL A 263 -14.90 -3.99 -4.10
C VAL A 263 -14.26 -4.83 -5.20
N ARG A 264 -13.05 -4.48 -5.67
CA ARG A 264 -12.30 -5.33 -6.61
C ARG A 264 -11.98 -6.70 -6.03
N SER A 265 -11.60 -6.77 -4.76
CA SER A 265 -11.33 -8.03 -4.06
C SER A 265 -12.58 -8.89 -3.92
N VAL A 266 -13.73 -8.27 -3.67
CA VAL A 266 -15.04 -8.93 -3.64
C VAL A 266 -15.45 -9.44 -5.03
N LYS A 267 -15.27 -8.62 -6.07
CA LYS A 267 -15.51 -9.01 -7.47
C LYS A 267 -14.68 -10.24 -7.87
N GLN A 268 -13.40 -10.23 -7.52
CA GLN A 268 -12.47 -11.36 -7.74
C GLN A 268 -12.79 -12.60 -6.90
N GLY A 269 -13.73 -12.52 -5.95
CA GLY A 269 -14.09 -13.64 -5.07
C GLY A 269 -13.06 -13.94 -3.98
N LYS A 270 -12.15 -13.00 -3.70
CA LYS A 270 -11.16 -13.14 -2.61
C LYS A 270 -11.77 -12.85 -1.25
N PHE A 271 -12.80 -11.99 -1.21
CA PHE A 271 -13.49 -11.59 0.00
C PHE A 271 -15.00 -11.61 -0.16
N GLU A 272 -15.69 -11.98 0.90
CA GLU A 272 -17.15 -11.83 1.05
C GLU A 272 -17.46 -10.85 2.18
N ILE A 273 -18.63 -10.22 2.11
CA ILE A 273 -19.04 -9.20 3.07
C ILE A 273 -19.86 -9.82 4.20
N VAL A 274 -19.60 -9.41 5.43
CA VAL A 274 -20.41 -9.78 6.61
C VAL A 274 -21.05 -8.51 7.15
N MET A 275 -22.35 -8.56 7.44
CA MET A 275 -23.09 -7.44 8.00
C MET A 275 -24.04 -7.92 9.10
N ASP A 276 -24.31 -7.05 10.08
CA ASP A 276 -25.39 -7.30 11.03
C ASP A 276 -26.76 -7.19 10.34
N GLY A 277 -27.61 -8.21 10.51
CA GLY A 277 -28.97 -8.24 9.97
C GLY A 277 -29.84 -7.09 10.49
N ASN A 278 -29.54 -6.57 11.68
CA ASN A 278 -30.25 -5.41 12.25
C ASN A 278 -29.74 -4.06 11.73
N SER A 279 -28.64 -4.04 10.96
CA SER A 279 -28.06 -2.83 10.35
C SER A 279 -28.69 -2.50 8.99
N PHE A 280 -30.03 -2.51 8.92
CA PHE A 280 -30.77 -2.23 7.68
C PHE A 280 -30.39 -0.88 7.05
N THR A 281 -30.25 0.18 7.87
CA THR A 281 -29.90 1.52 7.38
C THR A 281 -28.60 1.54 6.57
N ARG A 282 -27.58 0.77 6.97
CA ARG A 282 -26.30 0.71 6.23
C ARG A 282 -26.48 0.02 4.88
N THR A 283 -27.24 -1.08 4.87
CA THR A 283 -27.60 -1.82 3.65
C THR A 283 -28.37 -0.91 2.68
N GLU A 284 -29.33 -0.15 3.20
CA GLU A 284 -30.13 0.81 2.43
C GLU A 284 -29.30 1.99 1.91
N MET A 285 -28.36 2.51 2.72
CA MET A 285 -27.43 3.56 2.27
C MET A 285 -26.57 3.10 1.09
N ILE A 286 -26.11 1.84 1.11
CA ILE A 286 -25.37 1.25 -0.01
C ILE A 286 -26.28 1.13 -1.24
N ALA A 287 -27.51 0.64 -1.07
CA ALA A 287 -28.49 0.45 -2.13
C ALA A 287 -28.92 1.77 -2.79
N ARG A 288 -29.13 2.83 -2.01
CA ARG A 288 -29.56 4.16 -2.48
C ARG A 288 -28.40 5.01 -3.03
N SER A 289 -27.15 4.56 -2.85
CA SER A 289 -25.99 5.33 -3.25
C SER A 289 -25.90 5.50 -4.77
N LYS A 290 -25.53 6.71 -5.21
CA LYS A 290 -25.31 7.04 -6.63
C LYS A 290 -23.86 6.87 -7.08
N LEU A 291 -22.95 6.62 -6.15
CA LEU A 291 -21.55 6.44 -6.47
C LEU A 291 -21.34 5.04 -7.08
N PRO A 292 -20.58 4.92 -8.18
CA PRO A 292 -20.43 3.66 -8.90
C PRO A 292 -19.87 2.55 -8.03
N VAL A 293 -18.91 2.85 -7.15
CA VAL A 293 -18.29 1.88 -6.24
C VAL A 293 -19.30 1.19 -5.32
N TYR A 294 -20.26 1.94 -4.77
CA TYR A 294 -21.30 1.37 -3.90
C TYR A 294 -22.39 0.66 -4.70
N GLN A 295 -22.68 1.08 -5.93
CA GLN A 295 -23.59 0.36 -6.82
C GLN A 295 -23.01 -0.99 -7.25
N GLU A 296 -21.71 -1.05 -7.51
CA GLU A 296 -20.99 -2.29 -7.76
C GLU A 296 -20.98 -3.18 -6.53
N LEU A 297 -20.66 -2.63 -5.35
CA LEU A 297 -20.72 -3.36 -4.10
C LEU A 297 -22.14 -3.91 -3.84
N TRP A 298 -23.17 -3.10 -4.07
CA TRP A 298 -24.57 -3.51 -3.97
C TRP A 298 -24.89 -4.68 -4.90
N HIS A 299 -24.43 -4.62 -6.15
CA HIS A 299 -24.61 -5.69 -7.12
C HIS A 299 -23.95 -7.00 -6.64
N GLU A 300 -22.72 -6.94 -6.13
CA GLU A 300 -22.03 -8.12 -5.59
C GLU A 300 -22.73 -8.70 -4.35
N ILE A 301 -23.22 -7.84 -3.46
CA ILE A 301 -23.96 -8.22 -2.25
C ILE A 301 -25.29 -8.89 -2.61
N LEU A 302 -26.12 -8.27 -3.46
CA LEU A 302 -27.49 -8.71 -3.70
C LEU A 302 -27.61 -9.77 -4.79
N VAL A 303 -26.98 -9.53 -5.95
CA VAL A 303 -27.17 -10.35 -7.15
C VAL A 303 -26.26 -11.57 -7.10
N ASN A 304 -25.00 -11.38 -6.71
CA ASN A 304 -24.03 -12.47 -6.58
C ASN A 304 -24.05 -13.13 -5.19
N HIS A 305 -24.94 -12.70 -4.30
CA HIS A 305 -25.11 -13.23 -2.94
C HIS A 305 -23.80 -13.29 -2.12
N LYS A 306 -22.86 -12.36 -2.34
CA LYS A 306 -21.57 -12.28 -1.61
C LYS A 306 -21.70 -11.56 -0.26
N VAL A 307 -22.82 -11.78 0.42
CA VAL A 307 -23.09 -11.19 1.75
C VAL A 307 -23.61 -12.25 2.70
N LYS A 308 -23.11 -12.19 3.94
CA LYS A 308 -23.61 -12.99 5.05
C LYS A 308 -24.14 -12.09 6.15
N TYR A 309 -25.43 -12.22 6.42
CA TYR A 309 -26.07 -11.54 7.54
C TYR A 309 -25.90 -12.34 8.83
N VAL A 310 -25.58 -11.64 9.92
CA VAL A 310 -25.41 -12.22 11.26
C VAL A 310 -26.27 -11.47 12.27
N ASP A 311 -26.71 -12.14 13.34
CA ASP A 311 -27.50 -11.51 14.39
C ASP A 311 -26.58 -10.80 15.39
N GLY A 312 -26.29 -9.53 15.13
CA GLY A 312 -25.46 -8.67 15.99
C GLY A 312 -23.97 -8.66 15.64
N ILE A 313 -23.35 -7.49 15.87
CA ILE A 313 -21.94 -7.24 15.57
C ILE A 313 -20.99 -8.22 16.27
N GLN A 314 -21.29 -8.61 17.52
CA GLN A 314 -20.45 -9.55 18.27
C GLN A 314 -20.26 -10.89 17.52
N LYS A 315 -21.35 -11.49 17.02
CA LYS A 315 -21.28 -12.74 16.26
C LYS A 315 -20.53 -12.55 14.93
N GLY A 316 -20.66 -11.38 14.32
CA GLY A 316 -19.89 -11.01 13.13
C GLY A 316 -18.40 -10.97 13.38
N VAL A 317 -17.98 -10.37 14.51
CA VAL A 317 -16.57 -10.34 14.93
C VAL A 317 -16.07 -11.76 15.19
N GLU A 318 -16.82 -12.58 15.92
CA GLU A 318 -16.47 -13.99 16.17
C GLU A 318 -16.32 -14.79 14.86
N PHE A 319 -17.19 -14.53 13.88
CA PHE A 319 -17.16 -15.20 12.58
C PHE A 319 -15.93 -14.80 11.74
N VAL A 320 -15.62 -13.51 11.64
CA VAL A 320 -14.40 -13.01 10.96
C VAL A 320 -13.14 -13.42 11.70
N ARG A 321 -13.19 -13.51 13.04
CA ARG A 321 -12.09 -14.05 13.83
C ARG A 321 -11.81 -15.49 13.46
N ALA A 322 -12.83 -16.32 13.20
CA ALA A 322 -12.65 -17.73 12.89
C ALA A 322 -12.30 -18.01 11.42
N ASN A 323 -12.80 -17.22 10.48
CA ASN A 323 -12.69 -17.48 9.04
C ASN A 323 -11.94 -16.37 8.31
N SER A 324 -10.94 -16.72 7.48
CA SER A 324 -10.30 -15.80 6.54
C SER A 324 -11.18 -15.56 5.30
N GLY A 325 -10.92 -14.49 4.53
CA GLY A 325 -11.68 -14.16 3.32
C GLY A 325 -13.03 -13.48 3.57
N TYR A 326 -13.27 -12.95 4.78
CA TYR A 326 -14.48 -12.19 5.09
C TYR A 326 -14.14 -10.80 5.61
N ALA A 327 -14.91 -9.81 5.20
CA ALA A 327 -14.83 -8.43 5.65
C ALA A 327 -16.13 -8.02 6.34
N LEU A 328 -16.08 -7.77 7.65
CA LEU A 328 -17.20 -7.31 8.46
C LEU A 328 -17.34 -5.80 8.33
N LEU A 329 -18.54 -5.35 7.98
CA LEU A 329 -18.93 -3.94 7.96
C LEU A 329 -19.79 -3.64 9.18
N GLY A 330 -19.39 -2.63 9.96
CA GLY A 330 -20.08 -2.26 11.19
C GLY A 330 -19.68 -0.86 11.71
N PRO A 331 -20.26 -0.40 12.83
CA PRO A 331 -19.86 0.86 13.46
C PRO A 331 -18.38 0.84 13.85
N MET A 332 -17.63 1.85 13.42
CA MET A 332 -16.19 1.95 13.63
C MET A 332 -15.80 1.94 15.11
N ALA A 333 -16.50 2.69 15.97
CA ALA A 333 -16.23 2.77 17.40
C ALA A 333 -16.45 1.42 18.10
N THR A 334 -17.54 0.73 17.76
CA THR A 334 -17.83 -0.61 18.28
C THR A 334 -16.80 -1.63 17.79
N LEU A 335 -16.42 -1.60 16.52
CA LEU A 335 -15.39 -2.50 15.98
C LEU A 335 -14.01 -2.26 16.59
N ARG A 336 -13.64 -0.99 16.84
CA ARG A 336 -12.37 -0.61 17.46
C ARG A 336 -12.22 -1.21 18.85
N PHE A 337 -13.29 -1.24 19.64
CA PHE A 337 -13.34 -1.95 20.93
C PHE A 337 -12.98 -3.44 20.82
N TYR A 338 -13.48 -4.12 19.78
CA TYR A 338 -13.17 -5.53 19.57
C TYR A 338 -11.71 -5.76 19.13
N VAL A 339 -11.10 -4.82 18.41
CA VAL A 339 -9.66 -4.90 18.07
C VAL A 339 -8.78 -4.79 19.30
N TYR A 340 -9.13 -3.94 20.28
CA TYR A 340 -8.37 -3.83 21.53
C TYR A 340 -8.43 -5.12 22.37
N SER A 341 -9.48 -5.91 22.21
CA SER A 341 -9.64 -7.19 22.91
C SER A 341 -9.07 -8.38 22.15
N ASP A 342 -9.09 -8.38 20.81
CA ASP A 342 -8.70 -9.51 19.97
C ASP A 342 -7.64 -9.14 18.92
N CYS A 343 -6.40 -9.57 19.13
CA CYS A 343 -5.29 -9.33 18.19
C CYS A 343 -5.34 -10.16 16.88
N LYS A 344 -6.34 -11.04 16.72
CA LYS A 344 -6.55 -11.84 15.50
C LYS A 344 -7.39 -11.12 14.45
N VAL A 345 -8.00 -10.00 14.80
CA VAL A 345 -8.77 -9.16 13.88
C VAL A 345 -8.06 -7.83 13.68
N LEU A 346 -8.27 -7.23 12.52
CA LEU A 346 -7.70 -5.95 12.14
C LEU A 346 -8.83 -5.07 11.63
N LEU A 347 -8.88 -3.84 12.14
CA LEU A 347 -9.76 -2.78 11.62
C LEU A 347 -8.93 -1.88 10.72
N LEU A 348 -9.43 -1.64 9.50
CA LEU A 348 -8.82 -0.68 8.60
C LEU A 348 -9.05 0.74 9.12
N ASN A 349 -8.07 1.62 8.92
CA ASN A 349 -8.12 3.00 9.42
C ASN A 349 -9.21 3.83 8.73
N ASP A 350 -9.46 3.57 7.45
CA ASP A 350 -10.43 4.30 6.65
C ASP A 350 -11.82 3.66 6.77
N GLY A 351 -12.76 4.45 7.25
CA GLY A 351 -14.17 4.08 7.31
C GLY A 351 -14.95 4.56 6.09
N ILE A 352 -16.00 3.83 5.74
CA ILE A 352 -16.93 4.13 4.64
C ILE A 352 -18.26 4.66 5.20
N LEU A 353 -19.13 5.21 4.34
CA LEU A 353 -20.49 5.64 4.71
C LEU A 353 -20.52 6.51 5.99
N PRO A 354 -20.02 7.76 5.92
CA PRO A 354 -20.01 8.66 7.07
C PRO A 354 -21.44 8.96 7.55
N VAL A 355 -21.74 8.68 8.82
CA VAL A 355 -23.04 8.98 9.42
C VAL A 355 -22.91 9.76 10.73
N TYR A 356 -23.99 10.43 11.11
CA TYR A 356 -24.12 11.10 12.39
C TYR A 356 -25.11 10.36 13.28
N LEU A 357 -24.78 10.25 14.56
CA LEU A 357 -25.60 9.60 15.57
C LEU A 357 -26.34 10.64 16.41
N SER A 358 -27.63 10.39 16.66
CA SER A 358 -28.50 11.25 17.45
C SER A 358 -29.37 10.43 18.40
N ILE A 359 -30.04 11.12 19.33
CA ILE A 359 -31.04 10.54 20.22
C ILE A 359 -32.43 10.94 19.68
N PRO A 360 -33.26 10.00 19.19
CA PRO A 360 -34.60 10.32 18.71
C PRO A 360 -35.58 10.60 19.86
N LEU A 361 -36.41 11.63 19.68
CA LEU A 361 -37.57 11.92 20.53
C LEU A 361 -38.85 11.85 19.70
N ALA A 362 -39.99 11.67 20.38
CA ALA A 362 -41.31 11.73 19.75
C ALA A 362 -41.47 13.03 18.93
N LYS A 363 -42.23 12.94 17.82
CA LYS A 363 -42.44 14.08 16.91
C LYS A 363 -43.07 15.27 17.65
N ASN A 364 -42.57 16.47 17.38
CA ASN A 364 -42.98 17.72 18.03
C ASN A 364 -42.77 17.70 19.56
N SER A 365 -41.74 17.01 20.04
CA SER A 365 -41.42 16.97 21.47
C SER A 365 -40.92 18.32 21.98
N LYS A 366 -41.46 18.75 23.12
CA LYS A 366 -41.03 19.98 23.82
C LYS A 366 -39.58 19.89 24.31
N TYR A 367 -39.04 18.68 24.45
CA TYR A 367 -37.70 18.42 24.96
C TYR A 367 -36.61 18.54 23.89
N THR A 368 -36.95 18.38 22.60
CA THR A 368 -35.97 18.29 21.49
C THR A 368 -35.00 19.46 21.47
N SER A 369 -35.50 20.70 21.57
CA SER A 369 -34.65 21.90 21.53
C SER A 369 -33.72 21.99 22.75
N TYR A 370 -34.20 21.61 23.94
CA TYR A 370 -33.41 21.63 25.16
C TYR A 370 -32.32 20.55 25.12
N PHE A 371 -32.70 19.31 24.78
CA PHE A 371 -31.77 18.19 24.63
C PHE A 371 -30.69 18.50 23.60
N SER A 372 -31.08 19.01 22.43
CA SER A 372 -30.12 19.39 21.38
C SER A 372 -29.10 20.43 21.84
N THR A 373 -29.56 21.45 22.57
CA THR A 373 -28.65 22.50 23.09
C THR A 373 -27.68 21.92 24.12
N LYS A 374 -28.16 21.04 25.01
CA LYS A 374 -27.32 20.43 26.06
C LYS A 374 -26.38 19.37 25.54
N ILE A 375 -26.82 18.55 24.59
CA ILE A 375 -25.96 17.60 23.89
C ILE A 375 -24.85 18.36 23.15
N ARG A 376 -25.18 19.43 22.43
CA ARG A 376 -24.17 20.27 21.77
C ARG A 376 -23.15 20.83 22.77
N GLU A 377 -23.60 21.40 23.89
CA GLU A 377 -22.69 21.87 24.96
C GLU A 377 -21.78 20.75 25.49
N MET A 378 -22.27 19.51 25.58
CA MET A 378 -21.46 18.37 26.05
C MET A 378 -20.43 17.93 25.02
N VAL A 379 -20.81 17.90 23.74
CA VAL A 379 -19.92 17.60 22.60
C VAL A 379 -18.82 18.66 22.50
N GLU A 380 -19.18 19.95 22.55
CA GLU A 380 -18.22 21.07 22.50
C GLU A 380 -17.22 21.05 23.66
N ARG A 381 -17.59 20.45 24.79
CA ARG A 381 -16.71 20.26 25.97
C ARG A 381 -15.92 18.96 25.95
N GLY A 382 -16.14 18.09 24.96
CA GLY A 382 -15.43 16.80 24.83
C GLY A 382 -15.90 15.71 25.80
N PHE A 383 -17.09 15.83 26.42
CA PHE A 383 -17.57 14.77 27.33
C PHE A 383 -17.87 13.45 26.62
N THR A 384 -18.42 13.51 25.40
CA THR A 384 -18.73 12.30 24.61
C THR A 384 -17.47 11.53 24.25
N GLU A 385 -16.44 12.22 23.76
CA GLU A 385 -15.13 11.64 23.44
C GLU A 385 -14.45 11.07 24.69
N LYS A 386 -14.53 11.77 25.83
CA LYS A 386 -14.03 11.26 27.10
C LYS A 386 -14.69 9.95 27.49
N TRP A 387 -16.03 9.85 27.47
CA TRP A 387 -16.73 8.63 27.88
C TRP A 387 -16.43 7.44 26.96
N ILE A 388 -16.24 7.68 25.66
CA ILE A 388 -15.77 6.66 24.71
C ILE A 388 -14.37 6.20 25.10
N SER A 389 -13.43 7.13 25.28
CA SER A 389 -12.04 6.85 25.66
C SER A 389 -11.92 6.13 27.01
N ASP A 390 -12.74 6.49 28.00
CA ASP A 390 -12.77 5.87 29.33
C ASP A 390 -13.20 4.39 29.21
N TYR A 391 -14.22 4.11 28.39
CA TYR A 391 -14.67 2.75 28.12
C TYR A 391 -13.63 1.94 27.33
N GLU A 392 -13.04 2.51 26.27
CA GLU A 392 -11.97 1.88 25.51
C GLU A 392 -10.78 1.51 26.41
N SER A 393 -10.37 2.42 27.30
CA SER A 393 -9.28 2.20 28.25
C SER A 393 -9.60 1.09 29.25
N TYR A 394 -10.82 1.07 29.80
CA TYR A 394 -11.26 0.00 30.69
C TYR A 394 -11.15 -1.37 30.02
N VAL A 395 -11.66 -1.48 28.80
CA VAL A 395 -11.66 -2.75 28.05
C VAL A 395 -10.25 -3.19 27.72
N ALA A 396 -9.42 -2.25 27.25
CA ALA A 396 -8.02 -2.49 26.99
C ALA A 396 -7.36 -3.09 28.24
N THR A 397 -7.60 -2.52 29.44
CA THR A 397 -7.00 -3.02 30.70
C THR A 397 -7.45 -4.42 31.12
N GLN A 398 -8.69 -4.82 30.84
CA GLN A 398 -9.20 -6.14 31.24
C GLN A 398 -8.66 -7.30 30.40
N ARG A 399 -8.26 -7.06 29.14
CA ARG A 399 -7.85 -8.11 28.19
C ARG A 399 -6.42 -7.99 27.65
N ILE A 400 -5.58 -7.17 28.29
CA ILE A 400 -4.13 -7.03 27.97
C ILE A 400 -3.43 -8.40 27.87
N ASN A 401 -3.84 -9.40 28.66
CA ASN A 401 -3.13 -10.68 28.76
C ASN A 401 -3.31 -11.61 27.55
N GLU A 402 -4.43 -11.54 26.82
CA GLU A 402 -4.67 -12.39 25.64
C GLU A 402 -3.82 -11.92 24.45
N CYS A 403 -3.76 -10.60 24.25
CA CYS A 403 -2.88 -9.98 23.28
C CYS A 403 -1.41 -9.95 23.70
N ASN A 404 -1.05 -10.03 24.99
CA ASN A 404 0.35 -10.12 25.40
C ASN A 404 0.97 -11.51 25.15
N SER A 405 0.18 -12.59 25.22
CA SER A 405 0.65 -13.91 24.79
C SER A 405 0.82 -14.03 23.27
N THR A 406 0.29 -13.05 22.52
CA THR A 406 0.45 -12.88 21.07
C THR A 406 0.78 -11.42 20.73
N THR A 407 1.67 -10.78 21.49
CA THR A 407 2.08 -9.41 21.15
C THR A 407 2.83 -9.50 19.82
N PRO A 408 2.32 -8.90 18.73
CA PRO A 408 3.06 -8.78 17.49
C PRO A 408 3.92 -7.52 17.58
N GLY A 409 4.71 -7.40 18.63
CA GLY A 409 6.09 -7.06 18.41
C GLY A 409 6.82 -8.37 18.57
N PRO A 410 6.78 -9.30 17.57
CA PRO A 410 7.76 -10.36 17.64
C PRO A 410 9.08 -9.60 17.71
N LYS A 411 9.89 -9.85 18.74
CA LYS A 411 11.32 -9.65 18.56
C LYS A 411 11.61 -10.49 17.32
N SER A 412 11.66 -9.84 16.17
CA SER A 412 11.72 -10.48 14.86
C SER A 412 13.07 -11.16 14.84
N TYR A 413 13.11 -12.40 15.32
CA TYR A 413 14.29 -13.21 15.24
C TYR A 413 14.37 -13.65 13.79
N LEU A 414 15.59 -13.66 13.27
CA LEU A 414 15.84 -14.19 11.94
C LEU A 414 15.53 -15.69 11.97
N ASP A 415 14.37 -16.07 11.45
CA ASP A 415 13.96 -17.47 11.33
C ASP A 415 14.65 -18.14 10.14
N LEU A 416 14.84 -19.46 10.21
CA LEU A 416 15.44 -20.24 9.13
C LEU A 416 14.66 -20.07 7.84
N LYS A 417 13.33 -19.98 7.92
CA LYS A 417 12.47 -19.69 6.77
C LYS A 417 12.88 -18.42 6.04
N ARG A 418 13.24 -17.35 6.75
CA ARG A 418 13.66 -16.08 6.14
C ARG A 418 15.10 -16.10 5.66
N ALA A 419 15.97 -16.92 6.24
CA ALA A 419 17.39 -17.00 5.87
C ALA A 419 17.73 -18.11 4.88
N GLN A 420 16.77 -18.99 4.54
CA GLN A 420 17.05 -20.22 3.76
C GLN A 420 17.62 -19.96 2.36
N GLY A 421 17.29 -18.82 1.72
CA GLY A 421 17.79 -18.47 0.39
C GLY A 421 19.33 -18.51 0.29
N ALA A 422 20.04 -18.00 1.30
CA ALA A 422 21.51 -18.03 1.33
C ALA A 422 22.07 -19.47 1.33
N PHE A 423 21.41 -20.38 2.06
CA PHE A 423 21.81 -21.79 2.12
C PHE A 423 21.55 -22.51 0.79
N TRP A 424 20.44 -22.20 0.11
CA TRP A 424 20.14 -22.74 -1.22
C TRP A 424 21.13 -22.28 -2.27
N VAL A 425 21.52 -21.00 -2.27
CA VAL A 425 22.54 -20.47 -3.19
C VAL A 425 23.90 -21.15 -2.94
N LEU A 426 24.29 -21.32 -1.67
CA LEU A 426 25.52 -22.04 -1.30
C LEU A 426 25.49 -23.50 -1.76
N LEU A 427 24.37 -24.20 -1.54
CA LEU A 427 24.20 -25.59 -1.95
C LEU A 427 24.27 -25.73 -3.48
N ALA A 428 23.57 -24.86 -4.21
CA ALA A 428 23.61 -24.85 -5.68
C ALA A 428 25.03 -24.58 -6.20
N GLY A 429 25.74 -23.59 -5.63
CA GLY A 429 27.11 -23.26 -6.02
C GLY A 429 28.12 -24.38 -5.75
N THR A 430 27.99 -25.06 -4.60
CA THR A 430 28.87 -26.19 -4.25
C THR A 430 28.61 -27.42 -5.14
N ILE A 431 27.34 -27.73 -5.44
CA ILE A 431 26.99 -28.80 -6.38
C ILE A 431 27.54 -28.49 -7.77
N LEU A 432 27.34 -27.27 -8.26
CA LEU A 432 27.88 -26.85 -9.57
C LEU A 432 29.41 -26.98 -9.59
N GLY A 433 30.10 -26.55 -8.53
CA GLY A 433 31.55 -26.70 -8.40
C GLY A 433 32.01 -28.16 -8.45
N ILE A 434 31.32 -29.06 -7.74
CA ILE A 434 31.60 -30.51 -7.75
C ILE A 434 31.37 -31.09 -9.15
N VAL A 435 30.29 -30.71 -9.83
CA VAL A 435 29.97 -31.18 -11.18
C VAL A 435 31.04 -30.73 -12.19
N LEU A 436 31.46 -29.46 -12.14
CA LEU A 436 32.53 -28.96 -12.99
C LEU A 436 33.86 -29.68 -12.72
N PHE A 437 34.20 -29.89 -11.45
CA PHE A 437 35.41 -30.63 -11.06
C PHE A 437 35.40 -32.08 -11.57
N ILE A 438 34.28 -32.79 -11.42
CA ILE A 438 34.12 -34.14 -11.96
C ILE A 438 34.23 -34.12 -13.49
N GLY A 439 33.63 -33.13 -14.15
CA GLY A 439 33.70 -32.94 -15.60
C GLY A 439 35.15 -32.77 -16.09
N GLU A 440 35.92 -31.89 -15.45
CA GLU A 440 37.34 -31.69 -15.75
C GLU A 440 38.18 -32.95 -15.49
N PHE A 441 37.91 -33.64 -14.38
CA PHE A 441 38.59 -34.88 -14.03
C PHE A 441 38.33 -36.00 -15.05
N LEU A 442 37.07 -36.19 -15.46
CA LEU A 442 36.69 -37.14 -16.50
C LEU A 442 37.29 -36.78 -17.86
N HIS A 443 37.30 -35.49 -18.21
CA HIS A 443 37.94 -35.00 -19.43
C HIS A 443 39.45 -35.29 -19.42
N GLN A 444 40.15 -35.04 -18.31
CA GLN A 444 41.57 -35.36 -18.16
C GLN A 444 41.83 -36.87 -18.22
N LEU A 445 40.99 -37.70 -17.61
CA LEU A 445 41.10 -39.15 -17.68
C LEU A 445 40.89 -39.68 -19.10
N PHE A 446 39.90 -39.16 -19.81
CA PHE A 446 39.63 -39.50 -21.21
C PHE A 446 40.80 -39.09 -22.11
N TYR A 447 41.34 -37.87 -21.93
CA TYR A 447 42.51 -37.38 -22.66
C TYR A 447 43.74 -38.26 -22.40
N LYS A 448 44.03 -38.59 -21.13
CA LYS A 448 45.12 -39.53 -20.79
C LYS A 448 44.91 -40.91 -21.37
N HIS A 449 43.67 -41.40 -21.44
CA HIS A 449 43.35 -42.72 -22.01
C HIS A 449 43.53 -42.76 -23.53
N ILE A 450 43.09 -41.72 -24.25
CA ILE A 450 43.34 -41.54 -25.68
C ILE A 450 44.84 -41.43 -25.95
N PHE A 451 45.55 -40.58 -25.21
CA PHE A 451 46.98 -40.40 -25.39
C PHE A 451 47.76 -41.71 -25.13
N LYS A 452 47.36 -42.49 -24.13
CA LYS A 452 47.94 -43.81 -23.84
C LYS A 452 47.62 -44.85 -24.93
N ARG A 453 46.44 -44.81 -25.54
CA ARG A 453 46.09 -45.64 -26.72
C ARG A 453 46.88 -45.23 -27.97
N TYR A 454 47.04 -43.94 -28.21
CA TYR A 454 47.84 -43.40 -29.31
C TYR A 454 49.32 -43.81 -29.20
N TRP A 455 49.90 -43.73 -28.00
CA TRP A 455 51.27 -44.17 -27.75
C TRP A 455 51.46 -45.69 -27.89
N ARG A 456 50.48 -46.51 -27.48
CA ARG A 456 50.54 -47.97 -27.67
C ARG A 456 50.48 -48.37 -29.14
N SER A 457 49.66 -47.69 -29.94
CA SER A 457 49.56 -47.93 -31.38
C SER A 457 50.86 -47.60 -32.13
N ASN A 458 51.61 -46.58 -31.70
CA ASN A 458 52.88 -46.22 -32.36
C ASN A 458 54.04 -47.13 -31.94
N ASN A 459 54.04 -47.69 -30.73
CA ASN A 459 55.09 -48.61 -30.28
C ASN A 459 54.99 -50.05 -30.87
N GLU A 460 53.85 -50.46 -31.42
CA GLU A 460 53.73 -51.73 -32.17
C GLU A 460 54.29 -51.64 -33.61
N SER A 461 54.59 -50.43 -34.10
CA SER A 461 55.08 -50.21 -35.48
C SER A 461 56.59 -50.05 -35.63
N SER A 462 57.36 -50.15 -34.53
CA SER A 462 58.82 -49.98 -34.55
C SER A 462 59.56 -51.27 -34.13
N THR A 463 59.76 -52.18 -35.09
CA THR A 463 60.72 -53.29 -35.02
C THR A 463 61.88 -53.08 -35.98
N THR A 464 62.67 -52.01 -35.80
CA THR A 464 64.06 -51.92 -36.30
C THR A 464 64.84 -50.87 -35.50
N PRO A 465 66.09 -51.13 -35.08
CA PRO A 465 66.90 -50.14 -34.39
C PRO A 465 67.49 -49.14 -35.40
N PRO A 466 67.41 -47.81 -35.19
CA PRO A 466 68.19 -46.88 -35.99
C PRO A 466 69.55 -46.59 -35.32
N SER A 467 70.56 -46.57 -36.18
CA SER A 467 71.93 -46.15 -35.94
C SER A 467 72.04 -44.73 -35.36
N ILE A 468 73.04 -44.54 -34.51
CA ILE A 468 73.50 -43.27 -33.95
C ILE A 468 73.81 -42.30 -35.08
N HIS A 469 72.98 -41.27 -35.26
CA HIS A 469 73.37 -40.03 -35.92
C HIS A 469 72.97 -38.83 -35.06
N ASN A 470 73.92 -37.91 -34.96
CA ASN A 470 73.99 -36.76 -34.08
C ASN A 470 72.69 -35.94 -34.00
N ILE A 471 72.22 -35.76 -32.77
CA ILE A 471 71.20 -34.79 -32.39
C ILE A 471 71.87 -33.42 -32.39
N THR A 472 71.67 -32.64 -33.44
CA THR A 472 71.63 -31.18 -33.33
C THR A 472 70.21 -30.80 -32.91
N THR A 473 70.10 -30.17 -31.75
CA THR A 473 68.85 -29.59 -31.23
C THR A 473 68.29 -28.57 -32.22
N PRO A 474 67.02 -28.65 -32.64
CA PRO A 474 66.39 -27.52 -33.30
C PRO A 474 66.08 -26.47 -32.22
N GLU A 475 66.66 -25.28 -32.38
CA GLU A 475 66.19 -24.08 -31.70
C GLU A 475 64.71 -23.87 -32.04
N CYS A 476 63.86 -23.87 -31.02
CA CYS A 476 62.50 -23.36 -31.14
C CYS A 476 62.56 -21.86 -31.40
N SER A 477 62.47 -21.44 -32.65
CA SER A 477 62.06 -20.10 -33.04
C SER A 477 60.55 -19.94 -32.80
N SER A 478 60.14 -19.84 -31.53
CA SER A 478 58.76 -19.55 -31.13
C SER A 478 58.53 -18.04 -30.90
N SER A 479 59.14 -17.18 -31.71
CA SER A 479 59.04 -15.72 -31.54
C SER A 479 58.13 -15.01 -32.54
N GLU A 480 57.71 -15.66 -33.63
CA GLU A 480 56.83 -15.01 -34.63
C GLU A 480 55.38 -15.52 -34.63
N ALA A 481 55.11 -16.75 -34.18
CA ALA A 481 53.76 -17.30 -34.15
C ALA A 481 52.91 -16.88 -32.93
N SER A 482 53.53 -16.43 -31.82
CA SER A 482 52.81 -16.06 -30.59
C SER A 482 52.13 -14.68 -30.69
N ASN A 483 52.76 -13.73 -31.38
CA ASN A 483 52.24 -12.36 -31.53
C ASN A 483 50.98 -12.30 -32.41
N GLU A 484 50.86 -13.16 -33.42
CA GLU A 484 49.70 -13.17 -34.32
C GLU A 484 48.47 -13.84 -33.68
N THR A 485 48.66 -14.80 -32.77
CA THR A 485 47.59 -15.44 -31.99
C THR A 485 47.11 -14.60 -30.81
N GLU A 486 48.01 -13.87 -30.12
CA GLU A 486 47.62 -12.97 -29.02
C GLU A 486 46.81 -11.77 -29.54
N GLY A 487 47.20 -11.17 -30.67
CA GLY A 487 46.43 -10.08 -31.29
C GLY A 487 45.03 -10.50 -31.75
N LYS A 488 44.88 -11.71 -32.30
CA LYS A 488 43.58 -12.27 -32.71
C LYS A 488 42.70 -12.66 -31.51
N MET A 489 43.28 -13.06 -30.40
CA MET A 489 42.57 -13.30 -29.13
C MET A 489 42.08 -12.00 -28.49
N ILE A 490 42.94 -10.98 -28.38
CA ILE A 490 42.57 -9.65 -27.86
C ILE A 490 41.46 -9.03 -28.72
N ALA A 491 41.52 -9.16 -30.05
CA ALA A 491 40.45 -8.72 -30.94
C ALA A 491 39.12 -9.47 -30.70
N ARG A 492 39.15 -10.79 -30.50
CA ARG A 492 37.95 -11.58 -30.14
C ARG A 492 37.37 -11.20 -28.78
N TYR A 493 38.21 -10.87 -27.81
CA TYR A 493 37.77 -10.39 -26.49
C TYR A 493 37.30 -8.95 -26.49
N LEU A 494 37.85 -8.08 -27.36
CA LEU A 494 37.30 -6.75 -27.62
C LEU A 494 35.96 -6.83 -28.38
N ILE A 495 35.76 -7.85 -29.21
CA ILE A 495 34.46 -8.16 -29.85
C ILE A 495 33.48 -8.73 -28.83
N LEU A 496 33.90 -9.58 -27.88
CA LEU A 496 33.06 -10.08 -26.78
C LEU A 496 32.75 -9.00 -25.74
N PHE A 497 33.70 -8.10 -25.43
CA PHE A 497 33.47 -6.89 -24.64
C PHE A 497 32.59 -5.90 -25.40
N GLY A 498 32.78 -5.75 -26.71
CA GLY A 498 31.88 -5.02 -27.59
C GLY A 498 30.48 -5.62 -27.58
N LEU A 499 30.35 -6.95 -27.58
CA LEU A 499 29.06 -7.67 -27.49
C LEU A 499 28.42 -7.52 -26.10
N PHE A 500 29.20 -7.57 -25.02
CA PHE A 500 28.72 -7.39 -23.64
C PHE A 500 28.34 -5.94 -23.36
N ILE A 501 29.14 -4.99 -23.85
CA ILE A 501 28.81 -3.57 -23.93
C ILE A 501 27.59 -3.37 -24.83
N THR A 502 27.41 -4.10 -25.93
CA THR A 502 26.17 -4.00 -26.75
C THR A 502 24.95 -4.57 -26.04
N ILE A 503 25.10 -5.48 -25.07
CA ILE A 503 24.03 -5.91 -24.16
C ILE A 503 23.77 -4.82 -23.10
N SER A 504 24.82 -4.15 -22.60
CA SER A 504 24.68 -2.95 -21.77
C SER A 504 24.09 -1.75 -22.54
N TYR A 505 24.29 -1.67 -23.86
CA TYR A 505 23.62 -0.74 -24.80
C TYR A 505 22.32 -1.32 -25.37
N SER A 506 21.93 -2.56 -25.01
CA SER A 506 20.61 -3.09 -25.37
C SER A 506 19.52 -2.47 -24.50
N PHE A 507 19.92 -1.91 -23.35
CA PHE A 507 19.19 -0.83 -22.70
C PHE A 507 19.20 0.39 -23.63
N ARG A 508 18.09 0.57 -24.35
CA ARG A 508 17.91 1.71 -25.23
C ARG A 508 17.20 2.77 -24.43
N THR A 509 17.89 3.88 -24.18
CA THR A 509 17.17 5.08 -23.74
C THR A 509 16.22 5.47 -24.85
N GLN A 510 14.93 5.41 -24.58
CA GLN A 510 13.88 5.79 -25.49
C GLN A 510 13.24 7.06 -24.95
N SER A 511 12.89 7.97 -25.86
CA SER A 511 12.17 9.18 -25.50
C SER A 511 10.95 9.36 -26.37
N THR A 512 9.93 9.94 -25.75
CA THR A 512 8.70 10.32 -26.42
C THR A 512 8.25 11.67 -25.87
N GLY A 513 7.52 12.41 -26.70
CA GLY A 513 6.99 13.70 -26.34
C GLY A 513 5.56 13.83 -26.82
N VAL A 514 4.77 14.61 -26.09
CA VAL A 514 3.39 14.93 -26.45
C VAL A 514 3.11 16.39 -26.17
N LYS A 515 2.44 17.04 -27.11
CA LYS A 515 1.96 18.40 -26.96
C LYS A 515 0.52 18.50 -27.42
N GLY A 516 -0.18 19.49 -26.90
CA GLY A 516 -1.56 19.75 -27.27
C GLY A 516 -2.11 20.95 -26.54
N LYS A 517 -3.40 21.19 -26.74
CA LYS A 517 -4.15 22.25 -26.06
C LYS A 517 -5.43 21.69 -25.47
N LEU A 518 -5.67 21.97 -24.21
CA LEU A 518 -6.86 21.55 -23.49
C LEU A 518 -7.79 22.74 -23.28
N MET A 519 -9.05 22.55 -23.62
CA MET A 519 -10.13 23.52 -23.46
C MET A 519 -11.14 22.95 -22.48
N CYS A 520 -11.82 23.84 -21.77
CA CYS A 520 -12.96 23.52 -20.92
C CYS A 520 -14.13 24.41 -21.37
N GLY A 521 -14.98 23.87 -22.24
CA GLY A 521 -15.98 24.62 -22.98
C GLY A 521 -15.32 25.70 -23.84
N ASN A 522 -15.73 26.96 -23.64
CA ASN A 522 -15.21 28.10 -24.41
C ASN A 522 -13.93 28.72 -23.83
N LYS A 523 -13.38 28.18 -22.74
CA LYS A 523 -12.19 28.71 -22.06
C LYS A 523 -11.02 27.73 -22.15
N PRO A 524 -9.76 28.21 -22.20
CA PRO A 524 -8.60 27.34 -22.06
C PRO A 524 -8.55 26.71 -20.67
N ALA A 525 -8.24 25.42 -20.60
CA ALA A 525 -8.14 24.67 -19.35
C ALA A 525 -6.74 24.85 -18.76
N ASN A 526 -6.60 25.82 -17.85
CA ASN A 526 -5.34 26.17 -17.19
C ASN A 526 -5.10 25.31 -15.93
N GLY A 527 -3.85 24.92 -15.67
CA GLY A 527 -3.46 24.17 -14.47
C GLY A 527 -3.91 22.71 -14.43
N VAL A 528 -4.23 22.12 -15.58
CA VAL A 528 -4.60 20.70 -15.71
C VAL A 528 -3.35 19.84 -15.56
N GLN A 529 -3.37 18.86 -14.65
CA GLN A 529 -2.23 17.98 -14.42
C GLN A 529 -2.15 16.91 -15.51
N LEU A 530 -0.94 16.67 -15.98
CA LEU A 530 -0.62 15.74 -17.05
C LEU A 530 0.52 14.84 -16.60
N THR A 531 0.37 13.53 -16.78
CA THR A 531 1.40 12.53 -16.47
C THR A 531 1.62 11.64 -17.68
N LEU A 532 2.86 11.57 -18.14
CA LEU A 532 3.35 10.61 -19.12
C LEU A 532 4.00 9.46 -18.36
N TYR A 533 3.58 8.22 -18.62
CA TYR A 533 4.05 7.04 -17.89
C TYR A 533 4.12 5.83 -18.82
N ASP A 534 4.96 4.86 -18.46
CA ASP A 534 5.11 3.58 -19.13
C ASP A 534 4.24 2.51 -18.49
N GLU A 535 3.64 1.63 -19.28
CA GLU A 535 2.80 0.55 -18.77
C GLU A 535 3.12 -0.75 -19.50
N ASP A 536 3.95 -1.57 -18.88
CA ASP A 536 4.53 -2.74 -19.52
C ASP A 536 3.76 -4.02 -19.21
N ASN A 537 3.54 -4.84 -20.24
CA ASN A 537 3.07 -6.23 -20.07
C ASN A 537 4.25 -7.24 -20.05
N GLY A 538 5.48 -6.73 -19.98
CA GLY A 538 6.75 -7.46 -20.05
C GLY A 538 7.40 -7.77 -18.69
N PRO A 539 8.68 -8.17 -18.67
CA PRO A 539 9.45 -8.43 -17.45
C PRO A 539 9.96 -7.14 -16.74
N ASP A 540 9.69 -5.97 -17.30
CA ASP A 540 10.02 -4.63 -16.81
C ASP A 540 8.95 -4.09 -15.84
N PRO A 541 9.34 -3.26 -14.84
CA PRO A 541 8.41 -2.57 -13.96
C PRO A 541 7.86 -1.26 -14.57
N ASP A 542 6.59 -0.95 -14.30
CA ASP A 542 5.93 0.30 -14.73
C ASP A 542 6.64 1.57 -14.18
N ASP A 543 7.04 2.50 -15.06
CA ASP A 543 7.85 3.69 -14.73
C ASP A 543 7.15 5.03 -15.10
N ASP A 544 7.33 6.05 -14.25
CA ASP A 544 6.86 7.42 -14.53
C ASP A 544 7.84 8.18 -15.45
N LEU A 545 7.39 8.57 -16.65
CA LEU A 545 8.23 9.20 -17.67
C LEU A 545 8.34 10.73 -17.53
N GLY A 546 7.28 11.39 -17.06
CA GLY A 546 7.27 12.85 -16.86
C GLY A 546 5.93 13.41 -16.40
N ARG A 547 5.94 14.51 -15.65
CA ARG A 547 4.74 15.21 -15.17
C ARG A 547 4.80 16.70 -15.48
N GLY A 548 3.65 17.33 -15.70
CA GLY A 548 3.55 18.77 -15.86
C GLY A 548 2.11 19.28 -15.87
N TYR A 549 1.94 20.57 -16.13
CA TYR A 549 0.66 21.25 -16.07
C TYR A 549 0.42 22.07 -17.34
N THR A 550 -0.84 22.26 -17.72
CA THR A 550 -1.19 23.21 -18.79
C THR A 550 -0.94 24.65 -18.38
N ASN A 551 -0.52 25.46 -19.35
CA ASN A 551 -0.28 26.90 -19.18
C ASN A 551 -1.59 27.71 -19.20
N ALA A 552 -1.51 29.03 -19.03
CA ALA A 552 -2.66 29.95 -19.06
C ALA A 552 -3.53 29.84 -20.33
N ASP A 553 -2.90 29.52 -21.47
CA ASP A 553 -3.59 29.29 -22.74
C ASP A 553 -4.13 27.86 -22.89
N GLY A 554 -4.00 26.99 -21.88
CA GLY A 554 -4.39 25.58 -21.92
C GLY A 554 -3.46 24.69 -22.74
N ALA A 555 -2.36 25.25 -23.27
CA ALA A 555 -1.34 24.51 -24.00
C ALA A 555 -0.41 23.76 -23.04
N PHE A 556 0.05 22.58 -23.47
CA PHE A 556 1.06 21.80 -22.76
C PHE A 556 2.04 21.15 -23.74
N GLU A 557 3.25 20.90 -23.24
CA GLU A 557 4.26 20.08 -23.89
C GLU A 557 4.97 19.27 -22.80
N LEU A 558 4.87 17.94 -22.92
CA LEU A 558 5.47 16.98 -22.02
C LEU A 558 6.43 16.09 -22.77
N ASN A 559 7.55 15.82 -22.14
CA ASN A 559 8.62 15.02 -22.67
C ASN A 559 9.11 14.08 -21.57
N GLY A 560 9.35 12.81 -21.93
CA GLY A 560 9.82 11.81 -21.00
C GLY A 560 10.80 10.85 -21.67
N ASN A 561 11.67 10.26 -20.85
CA ASN A 561 12.56 9.20 -21.29
C ASN A 561 12.76 8.17 -20.18
N THR A 562 12.93 6.93 -20.60
CA THR A 562 13.30 5.80 -19.74
C THR A 562 14.34 4.95 -20.48
N THR A 563 15.01 4.07 -19.77
CA THR A 563 16.04 3.20 -20.32
C THR A 563 15.69 1.74 -20.05
N GLU A 564 15.13 1.11 -21.07
CA GLU A 564 14.57 -0.24 -21.00
C GLU A 564 15.12 -1.16 -22.08
N LEU A 565 14.90 -2.45 -21.86
CA LEU A 565 15.32 -3.51 -22.77
C LEU A 565 14.31 -3.68 -23.91
N THR A 566 13.02 -3.46 -23.63
CA THR A 566 11.91 -3.57 -24.59
C THR A 566 11.55 -2.19 -25.17
N THR A 567 10.52 -2.11 -26.02
CA THR A 567 10.06 -0.82 -26.56
C THR A 567 9.05 -0.27 -25.57
N ILE A 568 9.23 0.99 -25.14
CA ILE A 568 8.33 1.66 -24.20
C ILE A 568 6.89 1.67 -24.74
N ASP A 569 5.89 1.55 -23.87
CA ASP A 569 4.45 1.64 -24.16
C ASP A 569 3.86 2.90 -23.49
N PRO A 570 4.21 4.11 -23.99
CA PRO A 570 3.93 5.36 -23.31
C PRO A 570 2.46 5.74 -23.36
N HIS A 571 1.93 6.11 -22.21
CA HIS A 571 0.56 6.56 -22.04
C HIS A 571 0.50 7.97 -21.44
N LEU A 572 -0.39 8.82 -21.96
CA LEU A 572 -0.70 10.12 -21.38
C LEU A 572 -1.96 10.03 -20.53
N LYS A 573 -1.82 10.38 -19.25
CA LYS A 573 -2.92 10.60 -18.30
C LYS A 573 -3.16 12.10 -18.14
N ILE A 574 -4.39 12.53 -18.35
CA ILE A 574 -4.85 13.92 -18.19
C ILE A 574 -5.82 13.95 -17.02
N TYR A 575 -5.53 14.76 -16.01
CA TYR A 575 -6.35 14.90 -14.81
C TYR A 575 -6.99 16.28 -14.75
N HIS A 576 -8.32 16.34 -14.79
CA HIS A 576 -9.06 17.60 -14.87
C HIS A 576 -10.38 17.61 -14.12
N ASP A 577 -10.80 18.80 -13.72
CA ASP A 577 -12.09 19.07 -13.08
C ASP A 577 -13.05 19.86 -14.00
N CYS A 578 -12.78 19.85 -15.31
CA CYS A 578 -13.62 20.54 -16.28
C CYS A 578 -15.08 20.04 -16.25
N ASN A 579 -16.00 20.99 -16.03
CA ASN A 579 -17.44 20.74 -15.87
C ASN A 579 -17.77 19.68 -14.81
N ASP A 580 -16.89 19.51 -13.81
CA ASP A 580 -16.98 18.41 -12.85
C ASP A 580 -17.68 18.79 -11.54
N GLY A 581 -17.94 20.09 -11.33
CA GLY A 581 -18.58 20.61 -10.12
C GLY A 581 -17.70 20.45 -8.88
N ALA A 582 -18.32 20.31 -7.71
CA ALA A 582 -17.62 20.08 -6.43
C ALA A 582 -17.53 18.57 -6.09
N GLN A 583 -17.14 17.74 -7.06
CA GLN A 583 -16.98 16.31 -6.85
C GLN A 583 -15.56 15.98 -6.38
N PRO A 584 -15.39 15.02 -5.45
CA PRO A 584 -14.07 14.58 -5.02
C PRO A 584 -13.37 13.81 -6.16
N CYS A 585 -12.06 14.04 -6.29
CA CYS A 585 -11.16 13.42 -7.27
C CYS A 585 -11.33 13.90 -8.70
N GLN A 586 -10.21 13.96 -9.42
CA GLN A 586 -10.18 14.51 -10.77
C GLN A 586 -10.64 13.47 -11.79
N ARG A 587 -11.34 13.90 -12.83
CA ARG A 587 -11.58 13.06 -14.02
C ARG A 587 -10.23 12.79 -14.66
N ARG A 588 -9.97 11.52 -14.97
CA ARG A 588 -8.74 11.04 -15.58
C ARG A 588 -9.04 10.42 -16.92
N TRP A 589 -8.53 11.04 -17.97
CA TRP A 589 -8.52 10.43 -19.30
C TRP A 589 -7.12 9.88 -19.61
N LYS A 590 -7.07 8.64 -20.10
CA LYS A 590 -5.83 7.94 -20.44
C LYS A 590 -5.90 7.46 -21.88
N PHE A 591 -4.82 7.65 -22.62
CA PHE A 591 -4.66 7.03 -23.94
C PHE A 591 -3.18 6.75 -24.24
N GLU A 592 -2.98 5.77 -25.11
CA GLU A 592 -1.67 5.27 -25.54
C GLU A 592 -1.11 6.14 -26.68
N LEU A 593 0.19 6.42 -26.65
CA LEU A 593 0.89 7.13 -27.71
C LEU A 593 1.39 6.11 -28.76
N PRO A 594 1.19 6.35 -30.07
CA PRO A 594 1.62 5.40 -31.08
C PRO A 594 3.14 5.22 -31.13
N ASN A 595 3.61 3.98 -31.28
CA ASN A 595 5.03 3.61 -31.20
C ASN A 595 5.93 4.36 -32.21
N ARG A 596 5.38 4.92 -33.29
CA ARG A 596 6.11 5.74 -34.27
C ARG A 596 6.64 7.08 -33.74
N TYR A 597 6.19 7.51 -32.57
CA TYR A 597 6.67 8.72 -31.88
C TYR A 597 7.76 8.43 -30.84
N ILE A 598 8.05 7.15 -30.61
CA ILE A 598 9.16 6.70 -29.78
C ILE A 598 10.44 6.78 -30.61
N LEU A 599 11.44 7.45 -30.07
CA LEU A 599 12.75 7.57 -30.70
C LEU A 599 13.84 7.12 -29.73
N SER A 600 14.88 6.50 -30.27
CA SER A 600 16.07 6.16 -29.49
C SER A 600 16.92 7.40 -29.22
N GLY A 601 17.29 7.60 -27.96
CA GLY A 601 18.12 8.68 -27.44
C GLY A 601 17.40 9.58 -26.44
N LYS A 602 18.12 10.05 -25.41
CA LYS A 602 17.59 10.85 -24.29
C LYS A 602 16.95 12.19 -24.69
N ASN A 603 17.52 12.84 -25.72
CA ASN A 603 17.10 14.18 -26.18
C ASN A 603 16.53 14.16 -27.60
N ASN A 604 16.35 12.98 -28.17
CA ASN A 604 15.97 12.82 -29.57
C ASN A 604 14.50 12.44 -29.59
N GLN A 605 13.61 13.43 -29.51
CA GLN A 605 12.19 13.22 -29.23
C GLN A 605 11.32 13.70 -30.39
N ARG A 606 10.32 12.90 -30.76
CA ARG A 606 9.32 13.27 -31.76
C ARG A 606 8.02 13.57 -31.05
N THR A 607 7.69 14.85 -30.93
CA THR A 607 6.50 15.27 -30.20
C THR A 607 5.23 14.94 -30.99
N LEU A 608 4.37 14.09 -30.44
CA LEU A 608 3.01 13.90 -30.93
C LEU A 608 2.19 15.15 -30.62
N ASP A 609 1.64 15.79 -31.64
CA ASP A 609 0.65 16.85 -31.46
C ASP A 609 -0.74 16.21 -31.44
N ILE A 610 -1.37 16.18 -30.27
CA ILE A 610 -2.73 15.64 -30.13
C ILE A 610 -3.79 16.67 -30.55
N GLY A 611 -3.40 17.89 -30.90
CA GLY A 611 -4.30 18.97 -31.29
C GLY A 611 -5.01 19.59 -30.08
N THR A 612 -6.22 20.11 -30.32
CA THR A 612 -7.02 20.77 -29.28
C THR A 612 -8.18 19.89 -28.85
N TRP A 613 -8.23 19.54 -27.55
CA TRP A 613 -9.28 18.71 -26.96
C TRP A 613 -10.12 19.51 -25.97
N ASN A 614 -11.45 19.37 -26.07
CA ASN A 614 -12.37 19.98 -25.12
C ASN A 614 -12.78 18.96 -24.06
N LEU A 615 -12.30 19.16 -22.84
CA LEU A 615 -12.52 18.32 -21.66
C LEU A 615 -13.93 18.42 -21.08
N GLU A 616 -14.78 19.32 -21.63
CA GLU A 616 -16.21 19.37 -21.31
C GLU A 616 -16.94 18.11 -21.81
N ALA A 617 -16.49 17.54 -22.93
CA ALA A 617 -17.05 16.31 -23.47
C ALA A 617 -16.62 15.10 -22.61
N ILE A 618 -17.49 14.09 -22.53
CA ILE A 618 -17.14 12.80 -21.91
C ILE A 618 -16.36 11.98 -22.92
N LEU A 619 -15.13 11.64 -22.60
CA LEU A 619 -14.23 10.91 -23.50
C LEU A 619 -14.34 9.40 -23.25
N PRO A 620 -14.25 8.57 -24.31
CA PRO A 620 -14.31 7.12 -24.16
C PRO A 620 -13.12 6.60 -23.35
N GLY A 621 -13.39 5.75 -22.35
CA GLY A 621 -12.37 5.20 -21.44
C GLY A 621 -11.94 6.13 -20.31
N GLU A 622 -12.62 7.26 -20.12
CA GLU A 622 -12.38 8.20 -19.03
C GLU A 622 -12.82 7.62 -17.67
N SER A 623 -11.93 7.68 -16.68
CA SER A 623 -12.15 7.21 -15.31
C SER A 623 -12.04 8.38 -14.31
N ARG A 624 -12.12 8.12 -13.01
CA ARG A 624 -11.74 9.11 -11.97
C ARG A 624 -10.55 8.61 -11.19
N ASP A 625 -9.69 9.51 -10.78
CA ASP A 625 -8.50 9.19 -10.02
C ASP A 625 -8.29 10.19 -8.88
N CYS A 626 -8.08 9.65 -7.69
CA CYS A 626 -7.98 10.38 -6.42
C CYS A 626 -6.53 10.44 -5.90
N HIS A 627 -5.62 9.70 -6.53
CA HIS A 627 -4.21 9.63 -6.16
C HIS A 627 -3.37 10.33 -7.24
N HIS A 628 -2.68 11.41 -6.85
CA HIS A 628 -1.71 12.14 -7.67
C HIS A 628 -0.30 11.97 -7.13
#